data_AF-A0A352GRF8-F1
#
_entry.id   AF-A0A352GRF8-F1
#
_cell.length_a   1.000
_cell.length_b   1.000
_cell.length_c   1.000
_cell.angle_alpha   90.00
_cell.angle_beta   90.00
_cell.angle_gamma   90.00
#
_symmetry.space_group_name_H-M   'P 1'
#
loop_
_entity.id
_entity.type
_entity.pdbx_description
1 polymer ?
#
loop_
_entity_poly.entity_id
_entity_poly.type
_entity_poly.pdbx_seq_one_letter_code
_entity_poly.pdbx_strand_id
1 'polypeptide(L)'
;KEEYVGSALDYVISLQRIMVEAGAAPDKSEHFQRIHGLAKQLGLQGETFGYPLVSMVGNSLMRFTGGGLPNSTSSIDLVKVHIDSLTVILRNNIAGDGGDTGRELVSQLQAAIKKITRAAAAG
;
A
#
# COMPACT_ATOMS: atom_id res chain seq x y z
N LYS A 1 7.98 10.04 -16.24
CA LYS A 1 7.14 10.21 -15.02
C LYS A 1 5.70 9.82 -15.28
N GLU A 2 5.04 10.37 -16.31
CA GLU A 2 3.67 9.96 -16.67
C GLU A 2 3.53 8.45 -16.98
N GLU A 3 4.48 7.90 -17.74
CA GLU A 3 4.53 6.45 -18.03
C GLU A 3 4.71 5.58 -16.76
N TYR A 4 5.46 6.08 -15.78
CA TYR A 4 5.60 5.41 -14.47
C TYR A 4 4.30 5.45 -13.68
N VAL A 5 3.61 6.60 -13.62
CA VAL A 5 2.34 6.73 -12.89
C VAL A 5 1.29 5.79 -13.48
N GLY A 6 1.24 5.64 -14.81
CA GLY A 6 0.37 4.66 -15.48
C GLY A 6 0.66 3.23 -15.01
N SER A 7 1.91 2.78 -15.13
CA SER A 7 2.33 1.44 -14.67
C SER A 7 2.10 1.22 -13.17
N ALA A 8 2.35 2.23 -12.34
CA ALA A 8 2.10 2.19 -10.91
C ALA A 8 0.61 2.07 -10.58
N LEU A 9 -0.27 2.73 -11.35
CA LEU A 9 -1.72 2.58 -11.22
C LEU A 9 -2.17 1.16 -11.63
N ASP A 10 -1.57 0.55 -12.64
CA ASP A 10 -1.87 -0.84 -13.02
C ASP A 10 -1.53 -1.84 -11.90
N TYR A 11 -0.42 -1.61 -11.19
CA TYR A 11 -0.11 -2.36 -9.97
C TYR A 11 -1.15 -2.14 -8.87
N VAL A 12 -1.61 -0.90 -8.66
CA VAL A 12 -2.66 -0.60 -7.67
C VAL A 12 -3.99 -1.26 -8.04
N ILE A 13 -4.38 -1.27 -9.32
CA ILE A 13 -5.57 -1.97 -9.79
C ILE A 13 -5.45 -3.47 -9.51
N SER A 14 -4.28 -4.05 -9.79
CA SER A 14 -4.00 -5.46 -9.49
C SER A 14 -4.09 -5.76 -7.99
N LEU A 15 -3.53 -4.87 -7.15
CA LEU A 15 -3.63 -4.97 -5.69
C LEU A 15 -5.09 -4.92 -5.21
N GLN A 16 -5.90 -3.98 -5.73
CA GLN A 16 -7.33 -3.87 -5.40
C GLN A 16 -8.08 -5.15 -5.76
N ARG A 17 -7.82 -5.71 -6.94
CA ARG A 17 -8.44 -6.96 -7.37
C ARG A 17 -8.09 -8.12 -6.43
N ILE A 18 -6.81 -8.32 -6.12
CA ILE A 18 -6.36 -9.40 -5.23
C ILE A 18 -6.95 -9.24 -3.82
N MET A 19 -7.06 -8.01 -3.33
CA MET A 19 -7.69 -7.72 -2.04
C MET A 19 -9.18 -8.10 -2.02
N VAL A 20 -9.92 -7.81 -3.09
CA VAL A 20 -11.32 -8.23 -3.22
C VAL A 20 -11.44 -9.75 -3.27
N GLU A 21 -10.57 -10.43 -4.03
CA GLU A 21 -10.49 -11.90 -4.08
C GLU A 21 -10.23 -12.47 -2.67
N ALA A 22 -9.30 -11.88 -1.91
CA ALA A 22 -9.00 -12.27 -0.53
C ALA A 22 -10.20 -12.11 0.41
N GLY A 23 -11.03 -11.08 0.21
CA GLY A 23 -12.24 -10.82 1.01
C GLY A 23 -13.27 -11.93 0.94
N ALA A 24 -13.37 -12.60 -0.21
CA ALA A 24 -14.27 -13.72 -0.42
C ALA A 24 -13.63 -15.09 -0.10
N ALA A 25 -12.30 -15.14 0.05
CA ALA A 25 -11.58 -16.40 0.17
C ALA A 25 -11.60 -16.95 1.62
N PRO A 26 -11.82 -18.27 1.80
CA PRO A 26 -11.70 -18.91 3.10
C PRO A 26 -10.24 -18.93 3.59
N ASP A 27 -9.26 -18.98 2.68
CA ASP A 27 -7.84 -18.77 2.95
C ASP A 27 -7.27 -17.61 2.11
N LYS A 28 -6.56 -16.71 2.78
CA LYS A 28 -6.01 -15.46 2.24
C LYS A 28 -4.49 -15.50 2.09
N SER A 29 -3.84 -16.57 2.52
CA SER A 29 -2.37 -16.71 2.56
C SER A 29 -1.72 -16.42 1.20
N GLU A 30 -2.20 -17.07 0.13
CA GLU A 30 -1.71 -16.86 -1.23
C GLU A 30 -1.95 -15.42 -1.73
N HIS A 31 -3.11 -14.86 -1.42
CA HIS A 31 -3.45 -13.49 -1.80
C HIS A 31 -2.49 -12.49 -1.15
N PHE A 32 -2.16 -12.66 0.13
CA PHE A 32 -1.18 -11.83 0.82
C PHE A 32 0.22 -11.96 0.23
N GLN A 33 0.62 -13.15 -0.22
CA GLN A 33 1.89 -13.32 -0.93
C GLN A 33 1.91 -12.59 -2.29
N ARG A 34 0.82 -12.67 -3.05
CA ARG A 34 0.69 -11.91 -4.32
C ARG A 34 0.75 -10.39 -4.08
N ILE A 35 0.04 -9.91 -3.04
CA ILE A 35 0.11 -8.51 -2.61
C ILE A 35 1.53 -8.12 -2.20
N HIS A 36 2.23 -8.96 -1.44
CA HIS A 36 3.62 -8.74 -1.04
C HIS A 36 4.53 -8.50 -2.25
N GLY A 37 4.42 -9.34 -3.28
CA GLY A 37 5.21 -9.23 -4.51
C GLY A 37 4.99 -7.89 -5.22
N LEU A 38 3.73 -7.48 -5.42
CA LEU A 38 3.40 -6.21 -6.06
C LEU A 38 3.83 -5.00 -5.22
N ALA A 39 3.62 -5.06 -3.90
CA ALA A 39 4.03 -4.01 -2.97
C ALA A 39 5.54 -3.81 -2.98
N LYS A 40 6.33 -4.89 -3.08
CA LYS A 40 7.78 -4.84 -3.23
C LYS A 40 8.18 -4.12 -4.52
N GLN A 41 7.54 -4.41 -5.65
CA GLN A 41 7.85 -3.76 -6.93
C GLN A 41 7.56 -2.25 -6.88
N LEU A 42 6.39 -1.86 -6.37
CA LEU A 42 6.04 -0.45 -6.16
C LEU A 42 7.04 0.24 -5.22
N GLY A 43 7.42 -0.46 -4.14
CA GLY A 43 8.41 -0.03 -3.17
C GLY A 43 9.76 0.33 -3.79
N LEU A 44 10.26 -0.53 -4.68
CA LEU A 44 11.55 -0.35 -5.36
C LEU A 44 11.54 0.77 -6.40
N GLN A 45 10.45 0.89 -7.17
CA GLN A 45 10.42 1.80 -8.32
C GLN A 45 10.12 3.26 -7.92
N GLY A 46 9.38 3.49 -6.82
CA GLY A 46 8.96 4.84 -6.42
C GLY A 46 10.11 5.84 -6.30
N GLU A 47 11.16 5.51 -5.57
CA GLU A 47 12.34 6.37 -5.43
C GLU A 47 13.01 6.66 -6.77
N THR A 48 13.18 5.64 -7.62
CA THR A 48 13.81 5.77 -8.95
C THR A 48 13.10 6.82 -9.82
N PHE A 49 11.77 6.94 -9.69
CA PHE A 49 10.98 7.89 -10.48
C PHE A 49 10.61 9.19 -9.75
N GLY A 50 11.09 9.38 -8.51
CA GLY A 50 10.86 10.59 -7.72
C GLY A 50 9.54 10.62 -6.96
N TYR A 51 9.02 9.46 -6.58
CA TYR A 51 7.81 9.26 -5.77
C TYR A 51 8.16 8.53 -4.46
N PRO A 52 8.93 9.16 -3.55
CA PRO A 52 9.38 8.51 -2.31
C PRO A 52 8.22 8.07 -1.40
N LEU A 53 7.06 8.72 -1.51
CA LEU A 53 5.86 8.34 -0.78
C LEU A 53 5.27 7.02 -1.25
N VAL A 54 5.31 6.75 -2.57
CA VAL A 54 4.94 5.44 -3.12
C VAL A 54 5.87 4.37 -2.58
N SER A 55 7.19 4.64 -2.57
CA SER A 55 8.16 3.72 -1.97
C SER A 55 7.90 3.46 -0.50
N MET A 56 7.65 4.51 0.28
CA MET A 56 7.36 4.38 1.71
C MET A 56 6.14 3.50 1.98
N VAL A 57 5.02 3.77 1.30
CA VAL A 57 3.77 3.02 1.50
C VAL A 57 3.89 1.60 0.94
N GLY A 58 4.49 1.43 -0.24
CA GLY A 58 4.73 0.12 -0.85
C GLY A 58 5.60 -0.78 0.03
N ASN A 59 6.69 -0.23 0.58
CA ASN A 59 7.56 -0.95 1.51
C ASN A 59 6.84 -1.28 2.83
N SER A 60 5.96 -0.41 3.32
CA SER A 60 5.11 -0.70 4.50
C SER A 60 4.18 -1.87 4.23
N LEU A 61 3.47 -1.84 3.11
CA LEU A 61 2.57 -2.91 2.70
C LEU A 61 3.31 -4.24 2.50
N MET A 62 4.47 -4.21 1.84
CA MET A 62 5.34 -5.37 1.66
C MET A 62 5.72 -6.00 3.01
N ARG A 63 6.20 -5.21 3.97
CA ARG A 63 6.56 -5.71 5.31
C ARG A 63 5.34 -6.29 6.02
N PHE A 64 4.20 -5.62 5.91
CA PHE A 64 2.96 -6.03 6.55
C PHE A 64 2.49 -7.40 6.03
N THR A 65 2.46 -7.61 4.71
CA THR A 65 2.04 -8.89 4.13
C THR A 65 3.09 -10.00 4.17
N GLY A 66 4.37 -9.64 4.31
CA GLY A 66 5.47 -10.61 4.40
C GLY A 66 5.55 -11.35 5.75
N GLY A 67 4.89 -10.84 6.80
CA GLY A 67 4.93 -11.41 8.15
C GLY A 67 4.01 -12.60 8.40
N GLY A 68 3.27 -13.08 7.40
CA GLY A 68 2.25 -14.13 7.60
C GLY A 68 1.05 -13.60 8.38
N LEU A 69 0.23 -12.78 7.71
CA LEU A 69 -0.93 -12.15 8.34
C LEU A 69 -1.99 -13.17 8.78
N PRO A 70 -2.68 -12.93 9.89
CA PRO A 70 -3.86 -13.70 10.25
C PRO A 70 -4.88 -13.70 9.11
N ASN A 71 -5.55 -14.83 8.92
CA ASN A 71 -6.62 -14.97 7.94
C ASN A 71 -7.92 -14.31 8.45
N SER A 72 -7.88 -12.98 8.61
CA SER A 72 -8.94 -12.19 9.26
C SER A 72 -9.39 -11.04 8.37
N THR A 73 -10.63 -10.56 8.61
CA THR A 73 -11.15 -9.35 7.97
C THR A 73 -10.32 -8.12 8.33
N SER A 74 -9.87 -8.03 9.59
CA SER A 74 -9.00 -6.94 10.04
C SER A 74 -7.73 -6.85 9.19
N SER A 75 -7.09 -7.99 8.86
CA SER A 75 -5.91 -8.01 8.00
C SER A 75 -6.18 -7.44 6.60
N ILE A 76 -7.38 -7.67 6.05
CA ILE A 76 -7.80 -7.08 4.77
C ILE A 76 -8.01 -5.57 4.91
N ASP A 77 -8.68 -5.11 5.96
CA ASP A 77 -8.90 -3.67 6.19
C ASP A 77 -7.57 -2.92 6.27
N LEU A 78 -6.55 -3.53 6.89
CA LEU A 78 -5.22 -2.92 6.98
C LEU A 78 -4.51 -2.89 5.62
N VAL A 79 -4.62 -3.96 4.82
CA VAL A 79 -4.14 -3.97 3.42
C VAL A 79 -4.83 -2.87 2.61
N LYS A 80 -6.16 -2.74 2.76
CA LYS A 80 -6.98 -1.75 2.05
C LYS A 80 -6.47 -0.33 2.30
N VAL A 81 -6.18 0.01 3.55
CA VAL A 81 -5.68 1.35 3.90
C VAL A 81 -4.39 1.69 3.15
N HIS A 82 -3.47 0.74 3.00
CA HIS A 82 -2.24 0.96 2.23
C HIS A 82 -2.53 1.16 0.73
N ILE A 83 -3.44 0.35 0.16
CA ILE A 83 -3.82 0.45 -1.25
C ILE A 83 -4.55 1.77 -1.56
N ASP A 84 -5.44 2.20 -0.68
CA ASP A 84 -6.12 3.50 -0.79
C ASP A 84 -5.10 4.65 -0.74
N SER A 85 -4.11 4.55 0.14
CA SER A 85 -3.02 5.52 0.24
C SER A 85 -2.22 5.64 -1.06
N LEU A 86 -1.81 4.49 -1.64
CA LEU A 86 -1.12 4.43 -2.93
C LEU A 86 -1.97 5.04 -4.05
N THR A 87 -3.28 4.75 -4.04
CA THR A 87 -4.24 5.29 -5.01
C THR A 87 -4.29 6.82 -4.96
N VAL A 88 -4.39 7.40 -3.76
CA VAL A 88 -4.42 8.86 -3.58
C VAL A 88 -3.12 9.51 -4.04
N ILE A 89 -1.97 8.97 -3.64
CA ILE A 89 -0.65 9.51 -4.00
C ILE A 89 -0.48 9.54 -5.52
N LEU A 90 -0.78 8.43 -6.20
CA LEU A 90 -0.60 8.30 -7.65
C LEU A 90 -1.62 9.13 -8.43
N ARG A 91 -2.90 9.13 -8.06
CA ARG A 91 -3.94 9.91 -8.76
C ARG A 91 -3.73 11.42 -8.65
N ASN A 92 -3.16 11.89 -7.54
CA ASN A 92 -2.83 13.30 -7.36
C ASN A 92 -1.40 13.65 -7.81
N ASN A 93 -0.69 12.69 -8.42
CA ASN A 93 0.68 12.85 -8.91
C ASN A 93 1.64 13.48 -7.88
N ILE A 94 1.55 13.02 -6.63
CA ILE A 94 2.31 13.60 -5.51
C ILE A 94 3.75 13.09 -5.58
N ALA A 95 4.60 13.86 -6.26
CA ALA A 95 6.02 13.61 -6.43
C ALA A 95 6.86 14.37 -5.37
N GLY A 96 8.10 13.91 -5.13
CA GLY A 96 8.96 14.47 -4.09
C GLY A 96 8.30 14.35 -2.71
N ASP A 97 8.30 15.44 -1.94
CA ASP A 97 7.52 15.55 -0.70
C ASP A 97 6.08 16.04 -0.94
N GLY A 98 5.75 16.40 -2.18
CA GLY A 98 4.44 16.93 -2.59
C GLY A 98 4.10 18.32 -2.05
N GLY A 99 5.09 19.10 -1.59
CA GLY A 99 4.85 20.41 -0.97
C GLY A 99 4.04 20.30 0.32
N ASP A 100 3.38 21.39 0.73
CA ASP A 100 2.58 21.39 1.98
C ASP A 100 1.46 20.35 1.96
N THR A 101 0.75 20.23 0.83
CA THR A 101 -0.32 19.24 0.64
C THR A 101 0.19 17.81 0.73
N GLY A 102 1.33 17.51 0.10
CA GLY A 102 1.95 16.20 0.17
C GLY A 102 2.43 15.87 1.58
N ARG A 103 3.10 16.82 2.25
CA ARG A 103 3.56 16.65 3.64
C ARG A 103 2.40 16.42 4.60
N GLU A 104 1.29 17.14 4.44
CA GLU A 104 0.09 16.94 5.26
C GLU A 104 -0.56 15.58 5.01
N LEU A 105 -0.75 15.20 3.74
CA LEU A 105 -1.29 13.89 3.38
C LEU A 105 -0.42 12.76 3.96
N VAL A 106 0.90 12.88 3.82
CA VAL A 106 1.86 11.90 4.35
C VAL A 106 1.77 11.79 5.86
N SER A 107 1.68 12.91 6.56
CA SER A 107 1.50 12.94 8.02
C SER A 107 0.22 12.21 8.42
N GLN A 108 -0.90 12.48 7.74
CA GLN A 108 -2.18 11.82 8.01
C GLN A 108 -2.12 10.30 7.72
N LEU A 109 -1.50 9.92 6.60
CA LEU A 109 -1.31 8.52 6.22
C LEU A 109 -0.41 7.77 7.21
N GLN A 110 0.70 8.37 7.62
CA GLN A 110 1.59 7.80 8.64
C GLN A 110 0.88 7.66 10.00
N ALA A 111 0.07 8.64 10.40
CA ALA A 111 -0.73 8.56 11.61
C ALA A 111 -1.77 7.43 11.54
N ALA A 112 -2.46 7.28 10.41
CA ALA A 112 -3.42 6.21 10.16
C ALA A 112 -2.74 4.83 10.19
N ILE A 113 -1.65 4.65 9.45
CA ILE A 113 -0.85 3.40 9.44
C ILE A 113 -0.36 3.09 10.85
N LYS A 114 0.21 4.06 11.58
CA LYS A 114 0.72 3.84 12.95
C LYS A 114 -0.38 3.44 13.93
N LYS A 115 -1.56 4.05 13.84
CA LYS A 115 -2.73 3.69 14.64
C LYS A 115 -3.16 2.26 14.35
N ILE A 116 -3.21 1.90 13.08
CA ILE A 116 -3.57 0.58 12.57
C ILE A 116 -2.57 -0.49 13.01
N THR A 117 -1.27 -0.26 12.81
CA THR A 117 -0.21 -1.22 13.17
C THR A 117 -0.14 -1.42 14.68
N ARG A 118 -0.37 -0.37 15.48
CA ARG A 118 -0.51 -0.51 16.94
C ARG A 118 -1.73 -1.35 17.35
N ALA A 119 -2.87 -1.14 16.70
CA ALA A 119 -4.07 -1.93 16.98
C ALA A 119 -3.86 -3.42 16.64
N ALA A 120 -3.16 -3.72 15.54
CA ALA A 120 -2.82 -5.09 15.16
C ALA A 120 -1.76 -5.76 16.04
N ALA A 121 -0.90 -4.99 16.72
CA ALA A 121 0.11 -5.51 17.65
C ALA A 121 -0.42 -5.72 19.08
N ALA A 122 -1.63 -5.25 19.38
CA ALA A 122 -2.24 -5.28 20.71
C ALA A 122 -3.36 -6.34 20.85
N GLY A 123 -3.66 -7.10 19.79
CA GLY A 123 -4.62 -8.21 19.77
C GLY A 123 -3.94 -9.50 19.36
#